data_AF-A0A917SUY4-F1
#
_entry.id   AF-A0A917SUY4-F1
#
_cell.length_a   1.000
_cell.length_b   1.000
_cell.length_c   1.000
_cell.angle_alpha   90.00
_cell.angle_beta   90.00
_cell.angle_gamma   90.00
#
_symmetry.space_group_name_H-M   'P 1'
#
loop_
_entity.id
_entity.type
_entity.pdbx_description
1 polymer ?
#
loop_
_entity_poly.entity_id
_entity_poly.type
_entity_poly.pdbx_seq_one_letter_code
_entity_poly.pdbx_strand_id
1 'polypeptide(L)'
;MTDRPRRPEEPPLRADPARRTAPPVSAEARYRDEASRHGSRPLIGLLALVLAVAFALLATVPRMNPLVGEAEGFQKDIALAAGTTYISLRAINAALSFAQEVEVGGSMVVSGTVHPLKWLEPVDDTVERVSGLIFAVAVLTGVLSISMAPTVAAGCVLLALALIGRCTCEVAPGGWHRTPQPLRRAFGGCGAIGFALAVALPLAFVVGLWGGELLTQASLAEANATLSRIGGEAERLIGVDQPGIEERNWLDTIEAYRAAAGVFWNGADELLQASLSLTGIFLLRMIILPMLVLLVVLRTFWHLVGLRH
;
A
#
# COMPACT_ATOMS: atom_id res chain seq x y z
N MET A 1 43.86 7.20 37.97
CA MET A 1 43.86 6.59 39.32
C MET A 1 42.53 6.97 39.95
N THR A 2 41.47 6.24 39.59
CA THR A 2 40.08 6.60 39.89
C THR A 2 39.51 5.52 40.80
N ASP A 3 39.23 5.96 42.02
CA ASP A 3 38.77 5.18 43.17
C ASP A 3 37.36 4.64 42.91
N ARG A 4 37.18 3.31 42.95
CA ARG A 4 35.86 2.69 42.80
C ARG A 4 35.22 2.55 44.19
N PRO A 5 33.99 3.06 44.40
CA PRO A 5 33.30 2.95 45.68
C PRO A 5 33.00 1.48 46.01
N ARG A 6 33.39 1.05 47.22
CA ARG A 6 33.10 -0.28 47.79
C ARG A 6 31.59 -0.47 47.89
N ARG A 7 31.07 -1.57 47.36
CA ARG A 7 29.67 -1.97 47.53
C ARG A 7 29.41 -2.36 49.00
N PRO A 8 28.26 -1.99 49.58
CA PRO A 8 27.85 -2.43 50.91
C PRO A 8 27.65 -3.96 50.91
N GLU A 9 28.16 -4.60 51.97
CA GLU A 9 28.03 -6.04 52.19
C GLU A 9 26.56 -6.42 52.38
N GLU A 10 26.03 -7.28 51.51
CA GLU A 10 24.70 -7.85 51.66
C GLU A 10 24.65 -8.79 52.87
N PRO A 11 23.61 -8.69 53.72
CA PRO A 11 23.46 -9.56 54.89
C PRO A 11 23.27 -11.04 54.48
N PRO A 12 23.79 -11.99 55.29
CA PRO A 12 23.75 -13.41 54.97
C PRO A 12 22.30 -13.91 54.81
N LEU A 13 22.03 -14.43 53.62
CA LEU A 13 20.77 -15.04 53.21
C LEU A 13 20.38 -16.15 54.21
N ARG A 14 19.41 -15.87 55.10
CA ARG A 14 18.83 -16.87 56.01
C ARG A 14 18.21 -17.98 55.16
N ALA A 15 18.81 -19.17 55.22
CA ALA A 15 18.28 -20.37 54.57
C ALA A 15 16.90 -20.70 55.15
N ASP A 16 15.87 -20.54 54.34
CA ASP A 16 14.50 -20.92 54.67
C ASP A 16 14.39 -22.47 54.75
N PRO A 17 14.17 -23.05 55.94
CA PRO A 17 14.10 -24.50 56.11
C PRO A 17 12.82 -25.12 55.52
N ALA A 18 11.83 -24.32 55.10
CA ALA A 18 10.54 -24.82 54.58
C ALA A 18 10.62 -25.41 53.16
N ARG A 19 11.74 -25.29 52.43
CA ARG A 19 11.88 -25.80 51.05
C ARG A 19 12.25 -27.28 50.92
N ARG A 20 12.41 -28.03 52.03
CA ARG A 20 12.95 -29.41 52.01
C ARG A 20 11.94 -30.56 51.81
N THR A 21 10.64 -30.29 51.65
CA THR A 21 9.62 -31.36 51.63
C THR A 21 8.69 -31.35 50.42
N ALA A 22 9.07 -30.72 49.32
CA ALA A 22 8.37 -30.97 48.06
C ALA A 22 8.61 -32.44 47.66
N PRO A 23 7.56 -33.27 47.50
CA PRO A 23 7.73 -34.66 47.10
C PRO A 23 8.48 -34.72 45.76
N PRO A 24 9.38 -35.69 45.56
CA PRO A 24 10.05 -35.86 44.28
C PRO A 24 8.95 -36.02 43.23
N VAL A 25 8.90 -35.09 42.27
CA VAL A 25 8.07 -35.23 41.07
C VAL A 25 8.32 -36.65 40.56
N SER A 26 7.29 -37.50 40.62
CA SER A 26 7.43 -38.93 40.41
C SER A 26 8.10 -39.18 39.07
N ALA A 27 9.04 -40.13 39.02
CA ALA A 27 9.75 -40.47 37.78
C ALA A 27 8.79 -40.76 36.62
N GLU A 28 7.58 -41.25 36.92
CA GLU A 28 6.47 -41.41 35.98
C GLU A 28 5.99 -40.10 35.33
N ALA A 29 5.89 -39.00 36.10
CA ALA A 29 5.51 -37.71 35.53
C ALA A 29 6.58 -37.19 34.56
N ARG A 30 7.87 -37.45 34.86
CA ARG A 30 8.99 -37.09 33.98
C ARG A 30 9.04 -37.95 32.72
N TYR A 31 8.76 -39.26 32.83
CA TYR A 31 8.70 -40.17 31.68
C TYR A 31 7.51 -39.90 30.75
N ARG A 32 6.33 -39.59 31.32
CA ARG A 32 5.12 -39.26 30.55
C ARG A 32 5.27 -37.94 29.77
N ASP A 33 6.02 -36.98 30.32
CA ASP A 33 6.36 -35.72 29.63
C ASP A 33 7.44 -35.91 28.54
N GLU A 34 8.39 -36.82 28.73
CA GLU A 34 9.38 -37.16 27.68
C GLU A 34 8.78 -37.95 26.51
N ALA A 35 7.83 -38.85 26.79
CA ALA A 35 7.13 -39.64 25.78
C ALA A 35 6.19 -38.78 24.91
N SER A 36 5.48 -37.82 25.50
CA SER A 36 4.58 -36.91 24.74
C SER A 36 5.35 -35.96 23.82
N ARG A 37 6.54 -35.50 24.24
CA ARG A 37 7.42 -34.62 23.45
C ARG A 37 8.05 -35.30 22.24
N HIS A 38 8.15 -36.63 22.22
CA HIS A 38 8.72 -37.35 21.06
C HIS A 38 7.72 -37.50 19.91
N GLY A 39 6.41 -37.58 20.19
CA GLY A 39 5.39 -37.73 19.15
C GLY A 39 5.13 -36.46 18.33
N SER A 40 5.26 -35.26 18.91
CA SER A 40 4.87 -34.00 18.24
C SER A 40 5.99 -33.37 17.39
N ARG A 41 7.26 -33.70 17.66
CA ARG A 41 8.42 -33.17 16.93
C ARG A 41 8.47 -33.51 15.43
N PRO A 42 8.23 -34.76 14.99
CA PRO A 42 8.29 -35.08 13.56
C PRO A 42 7.14 -34.42 12.77
N LEU A 43 5.98 -34.22 13.40
CA LEU A 43 4.83 -33.56 12.76
C LEU A 43 5.12 -32.08 12.45
N ILE A 44 5.73 -31.35 13.39
CA ILE A 44 6.09 -29.94 13.22
C ILE A 44 7.16 -29.79 12.13
N GLY A 45 8.18 -30.66 12.12
CA GLY A 45 9.21 -30.66 11.08
C GLY A 45 8.64 -30.95 9.69
N LEU A 46 7.76 -31.96 9.58
CA LEU A 46 7.09 -32.29 8.31
C LEU A 46 6.24 -31.12 7.81
N LEU A 47 5.44 -30.50 8.69
CA LEU A 47 4.62 -29.35 8.33
C LEU A 47 5.47 -28.17 7.84
N ALA A 48 6.59 -27.88 8.53
CA ALA A 48 7.51 -26.83 8.12
C ALA A 48 8.15 -27.12 6.76
N LEU A 49 8.49 -28.38 6.48
CA LEU A 49 9.04 -28.80 5.18
C LEU A 49 8.01 -28.67 4.06
N VAL A 50 6.77 -29.14 4.28
CA VAL A 50 5.67 -29.00 3.31
C VAL A 50 5.43 -27.52 3.00
N LEU A 51 5.40 -26.67 4.03
CA LEU A 51 5.23 -25.24 3.87
C LEU A 51 6.42 -24.60 3.13
N ALA A 52 7.66 -25.04 3.39
CA ALA A 52 8.84 -24.56 2.68
C ALA A 52 8.79 -24.91 1.19
N VAL A 53 8.39 -26.14 0.85
CA VAL A 53 8.21 -26.56 -0.54
C VAL A 53 7.11 -25.76 -1.21
N ALA A 54 5.98 -25.54 -0.53
CA ALA A 54 4.90 -24.70 -1.05
C ALA A 54 5.37 -23.27 -1.35
N PHE A 55 6.13 -22.64 -0.44
CA PHE A 55 6.70 -21.30 -0.68
C PHE A 55 7.76 -21.31 -1.78
N ALA A 56 8.59 -22.34 -1.89
CA ALA A 56 9.54 -22.47 -2.99
C ALA A 56 8.84 -22.58 -4.36
N LEU A 57 7.73 -23.34 -4.43
CA LEU A 57 6.89 -23.43 -5.64
C LEU A 57 6.17 -22.11 -5.94
N LEU A 58 5.66 -21.42 -4.93
CA LEU A 58 5.07 -20.09 -5.10
C LEU A 58 6.09 -19.06 -5.57
N ALA A 59 7.37 -19.20 -5.21
CA ALA A 59 8.43 -18.35 -5.71
C ALA A 59 8.71 -18.53 -7.21
N THR A 60 8.52 -19.75 -7.75
CA THR A 60 8.71 -20.01 -9.19
C THR A 60 7.51 -19.58 -10.01
N VAL A 61 6.31 -19.58 -9.42
CA VAL A 61 5.08 -19.10 -10.09
C VAL A 61 4.32 -18.11 -9.20
N PRO A 62 4.83 -16.88 -9.01
CA PRO A 62 4.23 -15.90 -8.08
C PRO A 62 2.78 -15.55 -8.43
N ARG A 63 2.45 -15.61 -9.73
CA ARG A 63 1.11 -15.34 -10.25
C ARG A 63 0.06 -16.40 -9.87
N MET A 64 0.47 -17.57 -9.41
CA MET A 64 -0.47 -18.55 -8.82
C MET A 64 -0.90 -18.17 -7.41
N ASN A 65 -0.24 -17.19 -6.78
CA ASN A 65 -0.69 -16.66 -5.50
C ASN A 65 -1.90 -15.75 -5.73
N PRO A 66 -3.12 -16.12 -5.27
CA PRO A 66 -4.31 -15.30 -5.47
C PRO A 66 -4.14 -13.91 -4.86
N LEU A 67 -3.40 -13.78 -3.76
CA LEU A 67 -3.15 -12.48 -3.11
C LEU A 67 -2.36 -11.52 -4.01
N VAL A 68 -1.45 -12.05 -4.84
CA VAL A 68 -0.65 -11.24 -5.77
C VAL A 68 -1.53 -10.80 -6.93
N GLY A 69 -2.31 -11.73 -7.50
CA GLY A 69 -3.22 -11.43 -8.61
C GLY A 69 -4.24 -10.34 -8.26
N GLU A 70 -4.90 -10.49 -7.10
CA GLU A 70 -5.84 -9.49 -6.59
C GLU A 70 -5.16 -8.14 -6.35
N ALA A 71 -4.03 -8.11 -5.63
CA ALA A 71 -3.31 -6.87 -5.35
C ALA A 71 -2.83 -6.15 -6.64
N GLU A 72 -2.30 -6.89 -7.61
CA GLU A 72 -1.89 -6.33 -8.90
C GLU A 72 -3.07 -5.79 -9.70
N GLY A 73 -4.22 -6.50 -9.70
CA GLY A 73 -5.44 -6.09 -10.38
C GLY A 73 -5.94 -4.75 -9.86
N PHE A 74 -6.14 -4.65 -8.54
CA PHE A 74 -6.56 -3.39 -7.92
C PHE A 74 -5.61 -2.23 -8.20
N GLN A 75 -4.29 -2.46 -8.17
CA GLN A 75 -3.33 -1.42 -8.47
C GLN A 75 -3.42 -0.94 -9.92
N LYS A 76 -3.65 -1.85 -10.89
CA LYS A 76 -3.87 -1.46 -12.29
C LYS A 76 -5.13 -0.64 -12.47
N ASP A 77 -6.23 -1.03 -11.84
CA ASP A 77 -7.50 -0.32 -11.94
C ASP A 77 -7.40 1.12 -11.42
N ILE A 78 -6.71 1.30 -10.29
CA ILE A 78 -6.53 2.65 -9.75
C ILE A 78 -5.55 3.46 -10.60
N ALA A 79 -4.47 2.86 -11.11
CA ALA A 79 -3.54 3.55 -12.01
C ALA A 79 -4.26 4.03 -13.29
N LEU A 80 -5.17 3.22 -13.84
CA LEU A 80 -6.01 3.59 -14.98
C LEU A 80 -6.95 4.75 -14.62
N ALA A 81 -7.68 4.65 -13.50
CA ALA A 81 -8.60 5.69 -13.06
C ALA A 81 -7.89 7.03 -12.79
N ALA A 82 -6.74 6.99 -12.11
CA ALA A 82 -5.90 8.16 -11.87
C ALA A 82 -5.35 8.74 -13.19
N GLY A 83 -4.93 7.89 -14.13
CA GLY A 83 -4.48 8.30 -15.46
C GLY A 83 -5.57 9.05 -16.25
N THR A 84 -6.80 8.52 -16.26
CA THR A 84 -7.95 9.18 -16.91
C THR A 84 -8.25 10.54 -16.27
N THR A 85 -8.21 10.61 -14.93
CA THR A 85 -8.43 11.86 -14.20
C THR A 85 -7.35 12.89 -14.51
N TYR A 86 -6.09 12.48 -14.56
CA TYR A 86 -4.95 13.33 -14.92
C TYR A 86 -5.09 13.93 -16.33
N ILE A 87 -5.44 13.10 -17.33
CA ILE A 87 -5.65 13.55 -18.71
C ILE A 87 -6.78 14.59 -18.75
N SER A 88 -7.88 14.32 -18.03
CA SER A 88 -9.03 15.24 -17.96
C SER A 88 -8.65 16.59 -17.35
N LEU A 89 -7.91 16.61 -16.25
CA LEU A 89 -7.42 17.86 -15.64
C LEU A 89 -6.49 18.64 -16.56
N ARG A 90 -5.63 17.94 -17.32
CA ARG A 90 -4.73 18.59 -18.28
C ARG A 90 -5.48 19.17 -19.47
N ALA A 91 -6.53 18.50 -19.94
CA ALA A 91 -7.43 19.03 -20.96
C ALA A 91 -8.18 20.28 -20.47
N ILE A 92 -8.66 20.28 -19.22
CA ILE A 92 -9.29 21.46 -18.60
C ILE A 92 -8.29 22.62 -18.54
N ASN A 93 -7.05 22.37 -18.10
CA ASN A 93 -6.04 23.41 -18.05
C ASN A 93 -5.79 24.00 -19.45
N ALA A 94 -5.56 23.15 -20.45
CA ALA A 94 -5.37 23.60 -21.83
C ALA A 94 -6.56 24.44 -22.36
N ALA A 95 -7.79 24.06 -22.02
CA ALA A 95 -8.99 24.80 -22.41
C ALA A 95 -9.07 26.18 -21.71
N LEU A 96 -8.73 26.25 -20.42
CA LEU A 96 -8.68 27.50 -19.66
C LEU A 96 -7.58 28.43 -20.20
N SER A 97 -6.39 27.90 -20.50
CA SER A 97 -5.30 28.67 -21.12
C SER A 97 -5.73 29.27 -22.47
N PHE A 98 -6.39 28.48 -23.32
CA PHE A 98 -6.90 28.96 -24.61
C PHE A 98 -7.98 30.03 -24.45
N ALA A 99 -8.91 29.85 -23.51
CA ALA A 99 -9.95 30.83 -23.22
C ALA A 99 -9.36 32.18 -22.77
N GLN A 100 -8.32 32.15 -21.93
CA GLN A 100 -7.60 33.34 -21.48
C GLN A 100 -6.87 34.05 -22.63
N GLU A 101 -6.26 33.29 -23.56
CA GLU A 101 -5.56 33.88 -24.72
C GLU A 101 -6.52 34.62 -25.66
N VAL A 102 -7.69 34.05 -25.94
CA VAL A 102 -8.70 34.64 -26.85
C VAL A 102 -9.35 35.90 -26.26
N GLU A 103 -9.61 35.92 -24.95
CA GLU A 103 -10.17 37.10 -24.27
C GLU A 103 -9.20 38.29 -24.26
N VAL A 104 -7.90 38.02 -24.12
CA VAL A 104 -6.86 39.05 -24.17
C VAL A 104 -6.67 39.58 -25.61
N GLY A 105 -6.81 38.73 -26.64
CA GLY A 105 -6.71 39.15 -28.04
C GLY A 105 -7.89 39.98 -28.56
N GLY A 106 -9.10 39.81 -28.00
CA GLY A 106 -10.31 40.53 -28.41
C GLY A 106 -10.51 41.92 -27.79
N SER A 107 -9.75 42.28 -26.74
CA SER A 107 -9.96 43.52 -25.97
C SER A 107 -9.06 44.69 -26.38
N MET A 108 -8.29 44.57 -27.46
CA MET A 108 -7.31 45.59 -27.90
C MET A 108 -7.92 46.93 -28.40
N VAL A 109 -9.22 47.21 -28.20
CA VAL A 109 -9.87 48.43 -28.73
C VAL A 109 -10.59 49.30 -27.69
N VAL A 110 -10.83 48.89 -26.43
CA VAL A 110 -11.48 49.80 -25.46
C VAL A 110 -10.75 49.82 -24.13
N SER A 111 -9.88 50.82 -24.03
CA SER A 111 -9.28 51.33 -22.80
C SER A 111 -10.33 51.53 -21.72
N GLY A 112 -10.23 50.76 -20.64
CA GLY A 112 -10.98 51.05 -19.42
C GLY A 112 -11.37 49.84 -18.59
N THR A 113 -10.62 49.64 -17.51
CA THR A 113 -11.13 49.25 -16.18
C THR A 113 -11.10 47.75 -15.82
N VAL A 114 -10.18 47.47 -14.90
CA VAL A 114 -9.96 46.26 -14.06
C VAL A 114 -9.58 44.98 -14.79
N HIS A 115 -8.31 44.58 -14.69
CA HIS A 115 -7.82 43.26 -15.07
C HIS A 115 -8.47 42.16 -14.20
N PRO A 116 -9.46 41.39 -14.70
CA PRO A 116 -10.03 40.27 -13.96
C PRO A 116 -9.08 39.05 -13.99
N LEU A 117 -8.08 39.09 -14.87
CA LEU A 117 -7.20 37.99 -15.25
C LEU A 117 -6.15 37.58 -14.18
N LYS A 118 -5.83 38.45 -13.22
CA LYS A 118 -4.93 38.06 -12.10
C LYS A 118 -5.62 37.19 -11.05
N TRP A 119 -6.93 37.04 -11.12
CA TRP A 119 -7.69 36.25 -10.14
C TRP A 119 -7.74 34.75 -10.49
N LEU A 120 -7.26 34.37 -11.67
CA LEU A 120 -7.28 33.00 -12.21
C LEU A 120 -5.98 32.21 -11.99
N GLU A 121 -4.87 32.92 -11.76
CA GLU A 121 -3.55 32.35 -11.42
C GLU A 121 -3.60 31.35 -10.25
N PRO A 122 -4.38 31.59 -9.17
CA PRO A 122 -4.48 30.62 -8.06
C PRO A 122 -5.16 29.30 -8.48
N VAL A 123 -6.09 29.34 -9.43
CA VAL A 123 -6.85 28.15 -9.85
C VAL A 123 -5.95 27.26 -10.72
N ASP A 124 -5.22 27.84 -11.69
CA ASP A 124 -4.28 27.08 -12.52
C ASP A 124 -3.20 26.40 -11.66
N ASP A 125 -2.60 27.14 -10.73
CA ASP A 125 -1.62 26.59 -9.77
C ASP A 125 -2.17 25.40 -8.96
N THR A 126 -3.44 25.46 -8.53
CA THR A 126 -4.07 24.34 -7.82
C THR A 126 -4.29 23.14 -8.72
N VAL A 127 -4.73 23.36 -9.96
CA VAL A 127 -4.95 22.29 -10.95
C VAL A 127 -3.62 21.63 -11.31
N GLU A 128 -2.55 22.39 -11.51
CA GLU A 128 -1.21 21.84 -11.78
C GLU A 128 -0.74 20.95 -10.62
N ARG A 129 -0.87 21.40 -9.37
CA ARG A 129 -0.46 20.64 -8.19
C ARG A 129 -1.28 19.36 -8.01
N VAL A 130 -2.59 19.44 -8.16
CA VAL A 130 -3.49 18.28 -8.04
C VAL A 130 -3.22 17.28 -9.17
N SER A 131 -3.06 17.77 -10.40
CA SER A 131 -2.72 16.95 -11.56
C SER A 131 -1.36 16.26 -11.40
N GLY A 132 -0.34 16.98 -10.94
CA GLY A 132 0.98 16.42 -10.63
C GLY A 132 0.93 15.36 -9.52
N LEU A 133 0.10 15.54 -8.50
CA LEU A 133 -0.10 14.56 -7.44
C LEU A 133 -0.81 13.30 -7.95
N ILE A 134 -1.88 13.44 -8.73
CA ILE A 134 -2.62 12.30 -9.31
C ILE A 134 -1.71 11.52 -10.26
N PHE A 135 -0.89 12.21 -11.07
CA PHE A 135 0.13 11.58 -11.90
C PHE A 135 1.14 10.79 -11.05
N ALA A 136 1.69 11.39 -9.99
CA ALA A 136 2.62 10.71 -9.09
C ALA A 136 1.99 9.45 -8.47
N VAL A 137 0.71 9.51 -8.07
CA VAL A 137 -0.06 8.36 -7.57
C VAL A 137 -0.20 7.28 -8.64
N ALA A 138 -0.57 7.64 -9.88
CA ALA A 138 -0.69 6.69 -10.98
C ALA A 138 0.64 5.98 -11.27
N VAL A 139 1.75 6.73 -11.36
CA VAL A 139 3.09 6.17 -11.59
C VAL A 139 3.52 5.26 -10.44
N LEU A 140 3.38 5.73 -9.20
CA LEU A 140 3.74 4.95 -8.00
C LEU A 140 3.00 3.61 -8.00
N THR A 141 1.73 3.62 -8.35
CA THR A 141 0.87 2.43 -8.35
C THR A 141 1.23 1.47 -9.47
N GLY A 142 1.52 1.99 -10.67
CA GLY A 142 2.03 1.19 -11.77
C GLY A 142 3.35 0.50 -11.42
N VAL A 143 4.27 1.22 -10.77
CA VAL A 143 5.55 0.67 -10.30
C VAL A 143 5.35 -0.38 -9.19
N LEU A 144 4.45 -0.13 -8.24
CA LEU A 144 4.08 -1.10 -7.20
C LEU A 144 3.49 -2.39 -7.81
N SER A 145 2.65 -2.27 -8.84
CA SER A 145 2.03 -3.42 -9.51
C SER A 145 3.07 -4.30 -10.19
N ILE A 146 4.03 -3.69 -10.89
CA ILE A 146 5.09 -4.42 -11.59
C ILE A 146 6.09 -5.05 -10.60
N SER A 147 6.30 -4.42 -9.44
CA SER A 147 7.25 -4.89 -8.42
C SER A 147 6.66 -5.91 -7.43
N MET A 148 5.33 -6.04 -7.34
CA MET A 148 4.68 -6.93 -6.37
C MET A 148 5.12 -8.40 -6.51
N ALA A 149 5.01 -8.96 -7.72
CA ALA A 149 5.41 -10.34 -7.98
C ALA A 149 6.88 -10.66 -7.62
N PRO A 150 7.90 -9.90 -8.07
CA PRO A 150 9.29 -10.20 -7.71
C PRO A 150 9.56 -9.99 -6.21
N THR A 151 8.93 -9.00 -5.57
CA THR A 151 9.06 -8.78 -4.12
C THR A 151 8.50 -9.96 -3.32
N VAL A 152 7.31 -10.44 -3.67
CA VAL A 152 6.69 -11.61 -3.03
C VAL A 152 7.51 -12.87 -3.30
N ALA A 153 8.01 -13.07 -4.52
CA ALA A 153 8.87 -14.20 -4.87
C ALA A 153 10.16 -14.23 -4.01
N ALA A 154 10.83 -13.09 -3.87
CA ALA A 154 12.01 -12.97 -3.01
C ALA A 154 11.66 -13.28 -1.54
N GLY A 155 10.51 -12.80 -1.06
CA GLY A 155 9.98 -13.15 0.26
C GLY A 155 9.79 -14.65 0.43
N CYS A 156 9.17 -15.31 -0.56
CA CYS A 156 8.91 -16.74 -0.55
C CYS A 156 10.21 -17.55 -0.48
N VAL A 157 11.25 -17.16 -1.22
CA VAL A 157 12.58 -17.80 -1.17
C VAL A 157 13.19 -17.67 0.23
N LEU A 158 13.18 -16.46 0.81
CA LEU A 158 13.72 -16.22 2.15
C LEU A 158 12.97 -17.01 3.23
N LEU A 159 11.64 -17.09 3.11
CA LEU A 159 10.80 -17.83 4.03
C LEU A 159 11.01 -19.35 3.90
N ALA A 160 11.11 -19.88 2.68
CA ALA A 160 11.44 -21.28 2.43
C ALA A 160 12.82 -21.64 3.01
N LEU A 161 13.84 -20.78 2.79
CA LEU A 161 15.19 -20.98 3.34
C LEU A 161 15.17 -21.02 4.88
N ALA A 162 14.41 -20.12 5.51
CA ALA A 162 14.27 -20.09 6.96
C ALA A 162 13.59 -21.36 7.51
N LEU A 163 12.54 -21.85 6.83
CA LEU A 163 11.83 -23.07 7.22
C LEU A 163 12.68 -24.33 7.03
N ILE A 164 13.42 -24.44 5.93
CA ILE A 164 14.38 -25.53 5.68
C ILE A 164 15.51 -25.49 6.72
N GLY A 165 16.08 -24.31 6.98
CA GLY A 165 17.12 -24.12 7.99
C GLY A 165 16.64 -24.52 9.39
N ARG A 166 15.38 -24.21 9.72
CA ARG A 166 14.76 -24.64 10.97
C ARG A 166 14.54 -26.15 11.02
N CYS A 167 13.96 -26.74 9.97
CA CYS A 167 13.69 -28.17 9.90
C CYS A 167 14.98 -29.00 10.01
N THR A 168 16.03 -28.61 9.29
CA THR A 168 17.34 -29.28 9.34
C THR A 168 17.98 -29.21 10.73
N CYS A 169 17.87 -28.05 11.41
CA CYS A 169 18.36 -27.88 12.77
C CYS A 169 17.53 -28.64 13.82
N GLU A 170 16.23 -28.84 13.59
CA GLU A 170 15.38 -29.65 14.48
C GLU A 170 15.67 -31.15 14.38
N VAL A 171 16.07 -31.64 13.19
CA VAL A 171 16.46 -33.05 12.97
C VAL A 171 17.87 -33.35 13.48
N ALA A 172 18.76 -32.35 13.55
CA ALA A 172 20.14 -32.53 14.00
C ALA A 172 20.24 -33.04 15.47
N PRO A 173 21.28 -33.81 15.84
CA PRO A 173 21.47 -34.33 17.21
C PRO A 173 21.60 -33.19 18.23
N GLY A 174 20.51 -32.86 18.92
CA GLY A 174 20.45 -31.73 19.86
C GLY A 174 19.34 -30.72 19.60
N GLY A 175 18.72 -30.77 18.42
CA GLY A 175 17.61 -29.91 18.02
C GLY A 175 17.95 -28.41 17.96
N TRP A 176 16.93 -27.59 17.67
CA TRP A 176 17.04 -26.14 17.49
C TRP A 176 17.72 -25.39 18.64
N HIS A 177 17.60 -25.89 19.88
CA HIS A 177 18.18 -25.23 21.06
C HIS A 177 19.70 -25.33 21.12
N ARG A 178 20.31 -26.34 20.49
CA ARG A 178 21.77 -26.49 20.42
C ARG A 178 22.39 -25.83 19.19
N THR A 179 21.58 -25.31 18.27
CA THR A 179 22.06 -24.60 17.09
C THR A 179 22.84 -23.34 17.49
N PRO A 180 24.00 -23.05 16.86
CA PRO A 180 24.76 -21.83 17.14
C PRO A 180 23.90 -20.58 17.04
N GLN A 181 24.07 -19.67 18.01
CA GLN A 181 23.35 -18.40 18.07
C GLN A 181 23.37 -17.59 16.75
N PRO A 182 24.49 -17.46 15.99
CA PRO A 182 24.48 -16.71 14.74
C PRO A 182 23.56 -17.33 13.69
N LEU A 183 23.53 -18.66 13.59
CA LEU A 183 22.69 -19.37 12.62
C LEU A 183 21.19 -19.25 12.97
N ARG A 184 20.86 -19.31 14.26
CA ARG A 184 19.49 -19.06 14.73
C ARG A 184 19.02 -17.64 14.42
N ARG A 185 19.90 -16.64 14.60
CA ARG A 185 19.61 -15.24 14.24
C ARG A 185 19.45 -15.07 12.74
N ALA A 186 20.30 -15.70 11.93
CA ALA A 186 20.22 -15.65 10.48
C ALA A 186 18.89 -16.23 9.96
N PHE A 187 18.53 -17.45 10.34
CA PHE A 187 17.25 -18.05 9.92
C PHE A 187 16.03 -17.32 10.51
N GLY A 188 16.12 -16.80 11.73
CA GLY A 188 15.08 -15.95 12.30
C GLY A 188 14.88 -14.65 11.51
N GLY A 189 15.97 -13.99 11.12
CA GLY A 189 15.95 -12.79 10.28
C GLY A 189 15.40 -13.07 8.88
N CYS A 190 15.90 -14.12 8.22
CA CYS A 190 15.38 -14.57 6.92
C CYS A 190 13.89 -14.90 7.00
N GLY A 191 13.44 -15.57 8.06
CA GLY A 191 12.04 -15.91 8.26
C GLY A 191 11.16 -14.69 8.48
N ALA A 192 11.64 -13.71 9.26
CA ALA A 192 10.91 -12.47 9.51
C ALA A 192 10.78 -11.60 8.24
N ILE A 193 11.88 -11.40 7.51
CA ILE A 193 11.88 -10.65 6.25
C ILE A 193 11.06 -11.40 5.18
N GLY A 194 11.25 -12.73 5.09
CA GLY A 194 10.50 -13.59 4.19
C GLY A 194 9.00 -13.52 4.44
N PHE A 195 8.56 -13.60 5.70
CA PHE A 195 7.16 -13.42 6.08
C PHE A 195 6.63 -12.02 5.74
N ALA A 196 7.41 -10.97 6.03
CA ALA A 196 7.02 -9.60 5.75
C ALA A 196 6.75 -9.39 4.25
N LEU A 197 7.63 -9.89 3.39
CA LEU A 197 7.53 -9.70 1.94
C LEU A 197 6.55 -10.67 1.27
N ALA A 198 6.54 -11.95 1.67
CA ALA A 198 5.72 -12.99 1.03
C ALA A 198 4.25 -12.97 1.44
N VAL A 199 3.97 -12.55 2.68
CA VAL A 199 2.64 -12.71 3.29
C VAL A 199 2.12 -11.37 3.78
N ALA A 200 2.85 -10.69 4.67
CA ALA A 200 2.32 -9.49 5.33
C ALA A 200 2.06 -8.35 4.34
N LEU A 201 2.98 -8.12 3.40
CA LEU A 201 2.87 -7.09 2.37
C LEU A 201 1.65 -7.30 1.45
N PRO A 202 1.52 -8.41 0.70
CA PRO A 202 0.36 -8.59 -0.18
C PRO A 202 -0.96 -8.65 0.59
N LEU A 203 -0.96 -9.26 1.79
CA LEU A 203 -2.15 -9.26 2.65
C LEU A 203 -2.56 -7.84 3.05
N ALA A 204 -1.60 -6.99 3.42
CA ALA A 204 -1.88 -5.62 3.80
C ALA A 204 -2.44 -4.79 2.64
N PHE A 205 -1.95 -5.02 1.42
CA PHE A 205 -2.53 -4.41 0.22
C PHE A 205 -3.95 -4.88 -0.02
N VAL A 206 -4.22 -6.19 -0.06
CA VAL A 206 -5.56 -6.72 -0.31
C VAL A 206 -6.56 -6.23 0.73
N VAL A 207 -6.23 -6.34 2.02
CA VAL A 207 -7.11 -5.92 3.12
C VAL A 207 -7.27 -4.41 3.15
N GLY A 208 -6.18 -3.66 2.93
CA GLY A 208 -6.20 -2.20 2.91
C GLY A 208 -7.05 -1.65 1.76
N LEU A 209 -6.94 -2.24 0.57
CA LEU A 209 -7.70 -1.85 -0.61
C LEU A 209 -9.18 -2.20 -0.48
N TRP A 210 -9.49 -3.41 0.03
CA TRP A 210 -10.86 -3.83 0.29
C TRP A 210 -11.54 -2.98 1.35
N GLY A 211 -10.86 -2.73 2.48
CA GLY A 211 -11.36 -1.83 3.52
C GLY A 211 -11.52 -0.40 3.00
N GLY A 212 -10.60 0.04 2.14
CA GLY A 212 -10.67 1.33 1.49
C GLY A 212 -11.88 1.47 0.56
N GLU A 213 -12.20 0.44 -0.22
CA GLU A 213 -13.40 0.40 -1.06
C GLU A 213 -14.66 0.53 -0.23
N LEU A 214 -14.79 -0.28 0.82
CA LEU A 214 -15.93 -0.24 1.72
C LEU A 214 -16.15 1.16 2.33
N LEU A 215 -15.06 1.82 2.72
CA LEU A 215 -15.11 3.15 3.36
C LEU A 215 -15.35 4.29 2.38
N THR A 216 -14.98 4.14 1.11
CA THR A 216 -14.93 5.25 0.15
C THR A 216 -15.82 5.09 -1.07
N GLN A 217 -16.50 3.95 -1.26
CA GLN A 217 -17.30 3.68 -2.46
C GLN A 217 -18.31 4.78 -2.78
N ALA A 218 -18.98 5.32 -1.76
CA ALA A 218 -20.02 6.33 -1.93
C ALA A 218 -19.42 7.65 -2.42
N SER A 219 -18.37 8.13 -1.75
CA SER A 219 -17.68 9.37 -2.11
C SER A 219 -16.96 9.27 -3.46
N LEU A 220 -16.44 8.08 -3.79
CA LEU A 220 -15.83 7.83 -5.10
C LEU A 220 -16.89 7.88 -6.22
N ALA A 221 -18.03 7.23 -6.01
CA ALA A 221 -19.12 7.23 -6.98
C ALA A 221 -19.70 8.63 -7.20
N GLU A 222 -19.88 9.40 -6.13
CA GLU A 222 -20.34 10.79 -6.19
C GLU A 222 -19.35 11.69 -6.94
N ALA A 223 -18.06 11.63 -6.59
CA ALA A 223 -17.05 12.44 -7.26
C ALA A 223 -16.92 12.09 -8.75
N ASN A 224 -16.94 10.79 -9.09
CA ASN A 224 -16.93 10.35 -10.49
C ASN A 224 -18.20 10.80 -11.24
N ALA A 225 -19.38 10.73 -10.62
CA ALA A 225 -20.61 11.20 -11.24
C ALA A 225 -20.56 12.71 -11.55
N THR A 226 -19.97 13.51 -10.66
CA THR A 226 -19.75 14.95 -10.88
C THR A 226 -18.79 15.20 -12.04
N LEU A 227 -17.64 14.51 -12.06
CA LEU A 227 -16.68 14.63 -13.16
C LEU A 227 -17.29 14.19 -14.50
N SER A 228 -18.00 13.07 -14.55
CA SER A 228 -18.63 12.57 -15.77
C SER A 228 -19.77 13.47 -16.26
N ARG A 229 -20.54 14.07 -15.36
CA ARG A 229 -21.60 15.03 -15.72
C ARG A 229 -20.99 16.26 -16.39
N ILE A 230 -19.99 16.88 -15.75
CA ILE A 230 -19.38 18.12 -16.26
C ILE A 230 -18.57 17.84 -17.54
N GLY A 231 -17.81 16.74 -17.57
CA GLY A 231 -17.07 16.30 -18.76
C GLY A 231 -17.99 15.97 -19.94
N GLY A 232 -19.07 15.24 -19.70
CA GLY A 232 -20.05 14.87 -20.74
C GLY A 232 -20.84 16.07 -21.28
N GLU A 233 -21.07 17.10 -20.47
CA GLU A 233 -21.68 18.35 -20.94
C GLU A 233 -20.72 19.14 -21.83
N ALA A 234 -19.45 19.26 -21.44
CA ALA A 234 -18.42 19.90 -22.26
C ALA A 234 -18.18 19.16 -23.60
N GLU A 235 -18.12 17.83 -23.58
CA GLU A 235 -17.92 17.01 -24.78
C GLU A 235 -19.07 17.17 -25.79
N ARG A 236 -20.31 17.22 -25.30
CA ARG A 236 -21.50 17.50 -26.14
C ARG A 236 -21.44 18.87 -26.79
N LEU A 237 -20.93 19.89 -26.09
CA LEU A 237 -20.79 21.24 -26.63
C LEU A 237 -19.69 21.32 -27.70
N ILE A 238 -18.56 20.63 -27.48
CA ILE A 238 -17.46 20.57 -28.45
C ILE A 238 -17.89 19.75 -29.68
N GLY A 239 -18.74 18.75 -29.52
CA GLY A 239 -19.25 17.92 -30.63
C GLY A 239 -18.23 16.90 -31.12
N VAL A 240 -17.39 16.36 -30.22
CA VAL A 240 -16.30 15.40 -30.53
C VAL A 240 -16.82 14.13 -31.23
N ASP A 241 -18.07 13.75 -31.00
CA ASP A 241 -18.69 12.55 -31.58
C ASP A 241 -19.51 12.80 -32.87
N GLN A 242 -19.52 14.01 -33.43
CA GLN A 242 -20.29 14.27 -34.66
C GLN A 242 -19.47 13.97 -35.92
N PRO A 243 -19.92 13.05 -36.82
CA PRO A 243 -19.28 12.85 -38.11
C PRO A 243 -19.45 14.12 -38.97
N GLY A 244 -18.34 14.79 -39.31
CA GLY A 244 -18.35 16.04 -40.09
C GLY A 244 -17.45 17.18 -39.58
N ILE A 245 -16.58 16.92 -38.58
CA ILE A 245 -15.68 17.95 -37.98
C ILE A 245 -14.83 18.68 -39.04
N GLU A 246 -14.48 18.03 -40.17
CA GLU A 246 -13.70 18.64 -41.25
C GLU A 246 -14.45 19.75 -42.02
N GLU A 247 -15.79 19.82 -41.96
CA GLU A 247 -16.58 20.86 -42.63
C GLU A 247 -16.98 22.03 -41.70
N ARG A 248 -16.61 21.97 -40.41
CA ARG A 248 -17.02 22.99 -39.43
C ARG A 248 -16.19 24.26 -39.61
N ASN A 249 -16.88 25.40 -39.75
CA ASN A 249 -16.23 26.70 -39.81
C ASN A 249 -15.43 26.93 -38.51
N TRP A 250 -14.21 27.48 -38.61
CA TRP A 250 -13.33 27.70 -37.47
C TRP A 250 -13.98 28.58 -36.39
N LEU A 251 -14.89 29.48 -36.78
CA LEU A 251 -15.70 30.31 -35.88
C LEU A 251 -16.64 29.47 -35.00
N ASP A 252 -17.35 28.50 -35.59
CA ASP A 252 -18.28 27.63 -34.85
C ASP A 252 -17.52 26.74 -33.87
N THR A 253 -16.31 26.30 -34.25
CA THR A 253 -15.41 25.56 -33.37
C THR A 253 -14.98 26.41 -32.17
N ILE A 254 -14.60 27.67 -32.38
CA ILE A 254 -14.24 28.58 -31.28
C ILE A 254 -15.43 28.82 -30.35
N GLU A 255 -16.64 29.02 -30.90
CA GLU A 255 -17.84 29.23 -30.08
C GLU A 255 -18.17 27.98 -29.26
N ALA A 256 -18.04 26.79 -29.84
CA ALA A 256 -18.19 25.51 -29.12
C ALA A 256 -17.17 25.35 -27.99
N TYR A 257 -15.89 25.67 -28.22
CA TYR A 257 -14.87 25.66 -27.17
C TYR A 257 -15.14 26.70 -26.07
N ARG A 258 -15.61 27.89 -26.44
CA ARG A 258 -15.96 28.95 -25.47
C ARG A 258 -17.16 28.54 -24.62
N ALA A 259 -18.17 27.91 -25.22
CA ALA A 259 -19.32 27.38 -24.50
C ALA A 259 -18.91 26.27 -23.52
N ALA A 260 -18.06 25.34 -23.95
CA ALA A 260 -17.51 24.30 -23.09
C ALA A 260 -16.66 24.88 -21.93
N ALA A 261 -15.83 25.89 -22.21
CA ALA A 261 -15.07 26.60 -21.18
C ALA A 261 -15.99 27.27 -20.15
N GLY A 262 -17.14 27.80 -20.58
CA GLY A 262 -18.17 28.34 -19.69
C GLY A 262 -18.76 27.29 -18.74
N VAL A 263 -18.97 26.06 -19.22
CA VAL A 263 -19.43 24.93 -18.37
C VAL A 263 -18.38 24.59 -17.32
N PHE A 264 -17.10 24.49 -17.70
CA PHE A 264 -16.01 24.25 -16.75
C PHE A 264 -15.88 25.37 -15.73
N TRP A 265 -16.04 26.63 -16.15
CA TRP A 265 -15.98 27.79 -15.25
C TRP A 265 -17.09 27.76 -14.21
N ASN A 266 -18.33 27.50 -14.65
CA ASN A 266 -19.49 27.43 -13.76
C ASN A 266 -19.43 26.20 -12.83
N GLY A 267 -18.78 25.12 -13.26
CA GLY A 267 -18.57 23.90 -12.47
C GLY A 267 -17.23 23.82 -11.74
N ALA A 268 -16.40 24.87 -11.76
CA ALA A 268 -15.02 24.78 -11.30
C ALA A 268 -14.90 24.39 -9.82
N ASP A 269 -15.76 24.93 -8.96
CA ASP A 269 -15.78 24.61 -7.52
C ASP A 269 -16.15 23.12 -7.29
N GLU A 270 -17.16 22.62 -8.00
CA GLU A 270 -17.58 21.22 -7.93
C GLU A 270 -16.47 20.27 -8.45
N LEU A 271 -15.77 20.65 -9.51
CA LEU A 271 -14.62 19.91 -10.05
C LEU A 271 -13.45 19.87 -9.07
N LEU A 272 -13.13 21.01 -8.45
CA LEU A 272 -12.06 21.10 -7.45
C LEU A 272 -12.42 20.25 -6.23
N GLN A 273 -13.64 20.34 -5.73
CA GLN A 273 -14.09 19.50 -4.61
C GLN A 273 -14.08 18.01 -4.97
N ALA A 274 -14.56 17.62 -6.16
CA ALA A 274 -14.55 16.23 -6.61
C ALA A 274 -13.12 15.70 -6.78
N SER A 275 -12.22 16.48 -7.38
CA SER A 275 -10.82 16.08 -7.56
C SER A 275 -10.04 15.99 -6.25
N LEU A 276 -10.27 16.90 -5.30
CA LEU A 276 -9.71 16.82 -3.94
C LEU A 276 -10.24 15.60 -3.18
N SER A 277 -11.54 15.31 -3.31
CA SER A 277 -12.16 14.10 -2.73
C SER A 277 -11.51 12.84 -3.30
N LEU A 278 -11.40 12.72 -4.63
CA LEU A 278 -10.74 11.59 -5.29
C LEU A 278 -9.29 11.46 -4.87
N THR A 279 -8.56 12.56 -4.79
CA THR A 279 -7.16 12.58 -4.32
C THR A 279 -7.05 12.04 -2.89
N GLY A 280 -7.90 12.52 -1.98
CA GLY A 280 -7.96 12.03 -0.60
C GLY A 280 -8.31 10.55 -0.52
N ILE A 281 -9.28 10.10 -1.31
CA ILE A 281 -9.67 8.69 -1.42
C ILE A 281 -8.50 7.83 -1.92
N PHE A 282 -7.81 8.25 -2.98
CA PHE A 282 -6.66 7.51 -3.51
C PHE A 282 -5.53 7.44 -2.49
N LEU A 283 -5.15 8.55 -1.84
CA LEU A 283 -4.14 8.54 -0.78
C LEU A 283 -4.52 7.60 0.38
N LEU A 284 -5.78 7.65 0.81
CA LEU A 284 -6.29 6.79 1.87
C LEU A 284 -6.21 5.31 1.49
N ARG A 285 -6.74 4.95 0.31
CA ARG A 285 -6.82 3.56 -0.16
C ARG A 285 -5.45 2.97 -0.50
N MET A 286 -4.54 3.77 -1.03
CA MET A 286 -3.30 3.26 -1.62
C MET A 286 -2.10 3.31 -0.67
N ILE A 287 -2.06 4.31 0.21
CA ILE A 287 -0.92 4.54 1.08
C ILE A 287 -1.31 4.28 2.52
N ILE A 288 -2.31 5.01 3.02
CA ILE A 288 -2.61 5.05 4.45
C ILE A 288 -3.12 3.69 4.94
N LEU A 289 -4.13 3.12 4.29
CA LEU A 289 -4.74 1.85 4.72
C LEU A 289 -3.77 0.66 4.61
N PRO A 290 -3.10 0.41 3.47
CA PRO A 290 -2.13 -0.68 3.38
C PRO A 290 -0.99 -0.54 4.39
N MET A 291 -0.48 0.67 4.62
CA MET A 291 0.58 0.91 5.60
C MET A 291 0.12 0.62 7.02
N LEU A 292 -1.10 1.04 7.39
CA LEU A 292 -1.68 0.78 8.71
C LEU A 292 -1.89 -0.73 8.93
N VAL A 293 -2.47 -1.42 7.95
CA VAL A 293 -2.66 -2.88 8.03
C VAL A 293 -1.31 -3.59 8.12
N LEU A 294 -0.33 -3.20 7.31
CA LEU A 294 1.02 -3.77 7.37
C LEU A 294 1.65 -3.59 8.75
N LEU A 295 1.54 -2.40 9.35
CA LEU A 295 2.06 -2.12 10.68
C LEU A 295 1.39 -3.02 11.73
N VAL A 296 0.06 -3.18 11.67
CA VAL A 296 -0.70 -4.05 12.58
C VAL A 296 -0.28 -5.52 12.42
N VAL A 297 -0.17 -6.02 11.18
CA VAL A 297 0.25 -7.40 10.90
C VAL A 297 1.68 -7.64 11.40
N LEU A 298 2.62 -6.75 11.08
CA LEU A 298 4.02 -6.89 11.50
C LEU A 298 4.17 -6.78 13.02
N ARG A 299 3.50 -5.82 13.67
CA ARG A 299 3.49 -5.70 15.13
C ARG A 299 2.94 -6.95 15.81
N THR A 300 1.85 -7.49 15.28
CA THR A 300 1.22 -8.70 15.82
C THR A 300 2.14 -9.91 15.66
N PHE A 301 2.74 -10.06 14.47
CA PHE A 301 3.73 -11.10 14.19
C PHE A 301 4.93 -11.01 15.14
N TRP A 302 5.53 -9.82 15.31
CA TRP A 302 6.64 -9.64 16.24
C TRP A 302 6.27 -9.89 17.69
N HIS A 303 5.06 -9.54 18.13
CA HIS A 303 4.61 -9.86 19.47
C HIS A 303 4.51 -11.38 19.67
N LEU A 304 3.94 -12.10 18.68
CA LEU A 304 3.83 -13.57 18.71
C LEU A 304 5.19 -14.28 18.66
N VAL A 305 6.15 -13.76 17.88
CA VAL A 305 7.48 -14.34 17.73
C VAL A 305 8.44 -13.92 18.85
N GLY A 306 8.33 -12.67 19.31
CA GLY A 306 9.22 -12.00 20.27
C GLY A 306 8.92 -12.30 21.74
N LEU A 307 7.72 -12.77 22.10
CA LEU A 307 7.35 -13.24 23.45
C LEU A 307 8.11 -14.50 23.93
N ARG A 308 9.19 -14.90 23.26
CA ARG A 308 10.01 -16.07 23.60
C ARG A 308 11.47 -15.75 23.93
N HIS A 309 11.82 -14.48 24.16
CA HIS A 309 13.14 -14.09 24.65
C HIS A 309 13.08 -13.38 26.00
#